data_AF-A0A352VUI0-F1
#
_entry.id   AF-A0A352VUI0-F1
#
_cell.length_a   1.000
_cell.length_b   1.000
_cell.length_c   1.000
_cell.angle_alpha   90.00
_cell.angle_beta   90.00
_cell.angle_gamma   90.00
#
_symmetry.space_group_name_H-M   'P 1'
#
loop_
_entity.id
_entity.type
_entity.pdbx_description
1 polymer ?
#
loop_
_entity_poly.entity_id
_entity_poly.type
_entity_poly.pdbx_seq_one_letter_code
_entity_poly.pdbx_strand_id
1 'polypeptide(L)'
;MNLQGIRLIDTPEEVKWVCDMFRIMIEDFCEAIQNGEKALELCEKKSAKEFIKTEISKWKVLLCLIKNQDHIYKFHAAVKKAPVEPPEIRLPAANQDYQRIMEIMRAETDNILELIDLLSSAGSPLLLTAEDKEHEDTFWFGPDLVEQLQLKVKIMMNHWVDPQRLFSK
;
A
#
# COMPACT_ATOMS: atom_id res chain seq x y z
N MET A 1 -2.30 21.53 2.39
CA MET A 1 -1.56 20.88 1.29
C MET A 1 -2.50 20.79 0.10
N ASN A 2 -2.13 21.39 -1.04
CA ASN A 2 -2.97 21.38 -2.24
C ASN A 2 -2.82 20.02 -2.94
N LEU A 3 -3.85 19.16 -2.87
CA LEU A 3 -3.85 17.82 -3.45
C LEU A 3 -3.97 17.83 -4.99
N GLN A 4 -4.10 19.00 -5.63
CA GLN A 4 -4.34 19.15 -7.07
C GLN A 4 -3.07 19.10 -7.95
N GLY A 5 -1.88 18.91 -7.37
CA GLY A 5 -0.60 19.10 -8.07
C GLY A 5 -0.02 17.89 -8.83
N ILE A 6 -0.53 16.67 -8.64
CA ILE A 6 0.02 15.46 -9.28
C ILE A 6 -1.04 14.86 -10.23
N ARG A 7 -0.85 15.04 -11.55
CA ARG A 7 -1.66 14.38 -12.58
C ARG A 7 -1.11 12.98 -12.86
N LEU A 8 -1.48 12.01 -12.04
CA LEU A 8 -1.15 10.60 -12.32
C LEU A 8 -2.06 9.99 -13.39
N ILE A 9 -3.37 10.30 -13.34
CA ILE A 9 -4.41 9.81 -14.25
C ILE A 9 -5.51 10.87 -14.35
N ASP A 10 -6.04 11.14 -15.55
CA ASP A 10 -7.00 12.23 -15.77
C ASP A 10 -8.42 11.77 -16.13
N THR A 11 -8.59 10.58 -16.70
CA THR A 11 -9.92 10.09 -17.12
C THR A 11 -10.43 8.92 -16.25
N PRO A 12 -11.76 8.78 -16.09
CA PRO A 12 -12.35 7.61 -15.43
C PRO A 12 -11.94 6.27 -16.05
N GLU A 13 -11.77 6.24 -17.37
CA GLU A 13 -11.37 5.05 -18.14
C GLU A 13 -9.94 4.62 -17.79
N GLU A 14 -9.01 5.57 -17.73
CA GLU A 14 -7.62 5.29 -17.32
C GLU A 14 -7.55 4.82 -15.86
N VAL A 15 -8.32 5.45 -14.95
CA VAL A 15 -8.37 5.02 -13.54
C VAL A 15 -8.84 3.58 -13.46
N LYS A 16 -9.91 3.25 -14.19
CA LYS A 16 -10.47 1.91 -14.23
C LYS A 16 -9.43 0.91 -14.76
N TRP A 17 -8.78 1.23 -15.88
CA TRP A 17 -7.77 0.37 -16.48
C TRP A 17 -6.60 0.09 -15.52
N VAL A 18 -6.08 1.13 -14.86
CA VAL A 18 -5.00 0.98 -13.87
C VAL A 18 -5.46 0.15 -12.66
N CYS A 19 -6.66 0.39 -12.13
CA CYS A 19 -7.21 -0.42 -11.04
C CYS A 19 -7.42 -1.89 -11.44
N ASP A 20 -7.88 -2.15 -12.66
CA ASP A 20 -8.07 -3.51 -13.18
C ASP A 20 -6.71 -4.23 -13.34
N MET A 21 -5.69 -3.52 -13.84
CA MET A 21 -4.32 -4.03 -13.91
C MET A 21 -3.77 -4.38 -12.52
N PHE A 22 -3.90 -3.49 -11.54
CA PHE A 22 -3.47 -3.77 -10.17
C PHE A 22 -4.23 -4.93 -9.54
N ARG A 23 -5.54 -5.03 -9.80
CA ARG A 23 -6.35 -6.16 -9.32
C ARG A 23 -5.82 -7.49 -9.83
N ILE A 24 -5.55 -7.59 -11.13
CA ILE A 24 -4.99 -8.81 -11.75
C ILE A 24 -3.62 -9.13 -11.13
N MET A 25 -2.72 -8.14 -11.02
CA MET A 25 -1.42 -8.37 -10.39
C MET A 25 -1.55 -8.83 -8.93
N ILE A 26 -2.44 -8.24 -8.14
CA ILE A 26 -2.69 -8.65 -6.76
C ILE A 26 -3.21 -10.10 -6.71
N GLU A 27 -4.12 -10.48 -7.59
CA GLU A 27 -4.65 -11.84 -7.70
C GLU A 27 -3.53 -12.84 -8.03
N ASP A 28 -2.70 -12.54 -9.04
CA ASP A 28 -1.59 -13.40 -9.47
C ASP A 28 -0.53 -13.56 -8.37
N PHE A 29 -0.18 -12.48 -7.66
CA PHE A 29 0.75 -12.54 -6.53
C PHE A 29 0.17 -13.33 -5.36
N CYS A 30 -1.12 -13.18 -5.05
CA CYS A 30 -1.79 -13.97 -4.03
C CYS A 30 -1.74 -15.47 -4.37
N GLU A 31 -2.03 -15.83 -5.62
CA GLU A 31 -1.96 -17.21 -6.09
C GLU A 31 -0.52 -17.76 -6.01
N ALA A 32 0.47 -16.98 -6.45
CA ALA A 32 1.88 -17.36 -6.36
C ALA A 32 2.32 -17.61 -4.92
N ILE A 33 1.92 -16.75 -3.98
CA ILE A 33 2.18 -16.93 -2.54
C ILE A 33 1.54 -18.20 -2.02
N GLN A 34 0.26 -18.46 -2.33
CA GLN A 34 -0.44 -19.67 -1.90
C GLN A 34 0.21 -20.94 -2.46
N ASN A 35 0.63 -20.91 -3.72
CA ASN A 35 1.34 -22.03 -4.35
C ASN A 35 2.71 -22.25 -3.71
N GLY A 36 3.42 -21.18 -3.36
CA GLY A 36 4.66 -21.25 -2.57
C GLY A 36 4.43 -21.86 -1.19
N GLU A 37 3.39 -21.45 -0.47
CA GLU A 37 3.03 -21.98 0.84
C GLU A 37 2.71 -23.49 0.78
N LYS A 38 1.95 -23.94 -0.22
CA LYS A 38 1.72 -25.38 -0.48
C LYS A 38 3.03 -26.12 -0.78
N ALA A 39 3.90 -25.53 -1.60
CA ALA A 39 5.20 -26.13 -1.91
C ALA A 39 6.09 -26.26 -0.66
N LEU A 40 6.02 -25.28 0.26
CA LEU A 40 6.74 -25.30 1.53
C LEU A 40 6.29 -26.45 2.44
N GLU A 41 4.98 -26.71 2.49
CA GLU A 41 4.39 -27.82 3.25
C GLU A 41 4.83 -29.19 2.72
N LEU A 42 4.85 -29.34 1.40
CA LEU A 42 5.21 -30.60 0.73
C LEU A 42 6.72 -30.85 0.64
N CYS A 43 7.54 -29.81 0.80
CA CYS A 43 8.99 -29.94 0.72
C CYS A 43 9.51 -30.74 1.94
N GLU A 44 10.49 -31.61 1.75
CA GLU A 44 11.14 -32.33 2.86
C GLU A 44 12.54 -31.78 3.17
N LYS A 45 13.23 -31.25 2.16
CA LYS A 45 14.62 -30.80 2.28
C LYS A 45 14.67 -29.45 3.00
N LYS A 46 15.33 -29.41 4.16
CA LYS A 46 15.46 -28.20 4.99
C LYS A 46 15.92 -26.96 4.22
N SER A 47 17.00 -27.06 3.43
CA SER A 47 17.51 -25.90 2.68
C SER A 47 16.55 -25.40 1.60
N ALA A 48 15.76 -26.29 1.00
CA ALA A 48 14.72 -25.89 0.07
C ALA A 48 13.54 -25.22 0.78
N LYS A 49 13.16 -25.65 1.99
CA LYS A 49 12.17 -24.95 2.81
C LYS A 49 12.58 -23.52 3.14
N GLU A 50 13.83 -23.33 3.57
CA GLU A 50 14.38 -22.02 3.90
C GLU A 50 14.38 -21.09 2.68
N PHE A 51 14.77 -21.62 1.51
CA PHE A 51 14.69 -20.89 0.24
C PHE A 51 13.25 -20.48 -0.09
N ILE A 52 12.32 -21.44 -0.12
CA ILE A 52 10.90 -21.18 -0.45
C ILE A 52 10.30 -20.15 0.52
N LYS A 53 10.56 -20.28 1.83
CA LYS A 53 10.09 -19.33 2.85
C LYS A 53 10.62 -17.91 2.58
N THR A 54 11.89 -17.79 2.21
CA THR A 54 12.51 -16.50 1.88
C THR A 54 11.86 -15.90 0.64
N GLU A 55 11.67 -16.68 -0.41
CA GLU A 55 11.00 -16.22 -1.63
C GLU A 55 9.57 -15.77 -1.35
N ILE A 56 8.76 -16.57 -0.65
CA ILE A 56 7.39 -16.17 -0.25
C ILE A 56 7.39 -14.82 0.47
N SER A 57 8.37 -14.58 1.35
CA SER A 57 8.48 -13.32 2.09
C SER A 57 8.76 -12.14 1.14
N LYS A 58 9.62 -12.32 0.13
CA LYS A 58 9.85 -11.32 -0.94
C LYS A 58 8.58 -11.08 -1.77
N TRP A 59 7.85 -12.12 -2.14
CA TRP A 59 6.58 -11.99 -2.86
C TRP A 59 5.54 -11.21 -2.03
N LYS A 60 5.47 -11.44 -0.71
CA LYS A 60 4.59 -10.69 0.21
C LYS A 60 5.00 -9.21 0.28
N VAL A 61 6.29 -8.91 0.36
CA VAL A 61 6.79 -7.51 0.31
C VAL A 61 6.41 -6.83 -1.00
N LEU A 62 6.64 -7.49 -2.15
CA LEU A 62 6.24 -6.96 -3.46
C LEU A 62 4.72 -6.75 -3.55
N LEU A 63 3.93 -7.68 -3.02
CA LEU A 63 2.47 -7.54 -2.95
C LEU A 63 2.07 -6.29 -2.15
N CYS A 64 2.72 -6.00 -1.03
CA CYS A 64 2.46 -4.78 -0.25
C CYS A 64 2.78 -3.50 -1.05
N LEU A 65 3.86 -3.49 -1.84
CA LEU A 65 4.21 -2.37 -2.71
C LEU A 65 3.17 -2.16 -3.83
N ILE A 66 2.69 -3.25 -4.43
CA ILE A 66 1.63 -3.23 -5.46
C ILE A 66 0.31 -2.71 -4.87
N LYS A 67 -0.08 -3.21 -3.69
CA LYS A 67 -1.26 -2.72 -2.95
C LYS A 67 -1.14 -1.23 -2.62
N ASN A 68 0.03 -0.75 -2.22
CA ASN A 68 0.25 0.67 -1.96
C ASN A 68 -0.05 1.52 -3.21
N GLN A 69 0.43 1.10 -4.39
CA GLN A 69 0.14 1.81 -5.64
C GLN A 69 -1.35 1.79 -5.95
N ASP A 70 -2.00 0.61 -5.87
CA ASP A 70 -3.45 0.47 -6.05
C ASP A 70 -4.25 1.42 -5.14
N HIS A 71 -3.89 1.50 -3.86
CA HIS A 71 -4.54 2.38 -2.90
C HIS A 71 -4.33 3.87 -3.24
N ILE A 72 -3.14 4.27 -3.72
CA ILE A 72 -2.87 5.64 -4.17
C ILE A 72 -3.82 6.02 -5.30
N TYR A 73 -3.96 5.17 -6.33
CA TYR A 73 -4.86 5.45 -7.45
C TYR A 73 -6.33 5.47 -7.05
N LYS A 74 -6.77 4.53 -6.20
CA LYS A 74 -8.13 4.52 -5.67
C LYS A 74 -8.43 5.75 -4.82
N PHE A 75 -7.49 6.18 -3.97
CA PHE A 75 -7.63 7.37 -3.15
C PHE A 75 -7.73 8.63 -4.02
N HIS A 76 -6.83 8.78 -5.01
CA HIS A 76 -6.84 9.89 -5.95
C HIS A 76 -8.17 9.98 -6.72
N ALA A 77 -8.66 8.85 -7.20
CA ALA A 77 -9.95 8.77 -7.91
C ALA A 77 -11.14 9.12 -7.00
N ALA A 78 -11.13 8.69 -5.74
CA ALA A 78 -12.18 8.99 -4.78
C ALA A 78 -12.18 10.49 -4.41
N VAL A 79 -11.00 11.09 -4.17
CA VAL A 79 -10.88 12.52 -3.89
C VAL A 79 -11.32 13.37 -5.09
N LYS A 80 -11.02 12.95 -6.33
CA LYS A 80 -11.50 13.65 -7.54
C LYS A 80 -13.03 13.68 -7.67
N LYS A 81 -13.75 12.74 -7.06
CA LYS A 81 -15.22 12.72 -7.01
C LYS A 81 -15.80 13.57 -5.90
N ALA A 82 -14.97 14.03 -4.94
CA ALA A 82 -15.44 14.86 -3.85
C ALA A 82 -16.06 16.16 -4.40
N PRO A 83 -17.12 16.67 -3.76
CA PRO A 83 -17.78 17.87 -4.22
C PRO A 83 -16.84 19.09 -4.10
N VAL A 84 -16.93 20.01 -5.06
CA VAL A 84 -16.12 21.24 -5.08
C VAL A 84 -16.36 22.09 -3.84
N GLU A 85 -17.61 22.13 -3.38
CA GLU A 85 -17.98 22.71 -2.10
C GLU A 85 -18.49 21.61 -1.17
N PRO A 86 -17.99 21.52 0.09
CA PRO A 86 -18.49 20.55 1.02
C PRO A 86 -19.99 20.79 1.29
N PRO A 87 -20.82 19.75 1.35
CA PRO A 87 -22.24 19.88 1.61
C PRO A 87 -22.49 20.21 3.10
N GLU A 88 -23.66 20.77 3.43
CA GLU A 88 -24.09 21.03 4.83
C GLU A 88 -24.43 19.75 5.62
N ILE A 89 -23.94 18.59 5.17
CA ILE A 89 -24.22 17.30 5.81
C ILE A 89 -23.55 17.29 7.19
N ARG A 90 -24.36 17.23 8.25
CA ARG A 90 -23.88 17.14 9.65
C ARG A 90 -23.18 15.82 9.98
N LEU A 91 -23.38 14.78 9.18
CA LEU A 91 -22.85 13.44 9.40
C LEU A 91 -22.12 12.91 8.15
N PRO A 92 -20.83 13.24 7.94
CA PRO A 92 -20.03 12.72 6.83
C PRO A 92 -20.07 11.20 6.71
N ALA A 93 -20.22 10.50 7.84
CA ALA A 93 -20.30 9.04 7.89
C ALA A 93 -21.49 8.46 7.11
N ALA A 94 -22.53 9.24 6.82
CA ALA A 94 -23.64 8.81 5.96
C ALA A 94 -23.33 8.94 4.45
N ASN A 95 -22.23 9.60 4.08
CA ASN A 95 -21.81 9.77 2.70
C ASN A 95 -20.96 8.57 2.23
N GLN A 96 -21.38 7.92 1.14
CA GLN A 96 -20.72 6.73 0.61
C GLN A 96 -19.31 7.01 0.08
N ASP A 97 -19.07 8.17 -0.54
CA ASP A 97 -17.75 8.55 -1.04
C ASP A 97 -16.78 8.84 0.11
N TYR A 98 -17.27 9.45 1.21
CA TYR A 98 -16.49 9.59 2.44
C TYR A 98 -16.10 8.21 3.00
N GLN A 99 -17.07 7.30 3.17
CA GLN A 99 -16.78 5.94 3.65
C GLN A 99 -15.76 5.23 2.76
N ARG A 100 -15.88 5.40 1.45
CA ARG A 100 -14.93 4.81 0.50
C ARG A 100 -13.50 5.31 0.71
N ILE A 101 -13.33 6.62 0.96
CA ILE A 101 -12.00 7.18 1.29
C ILE A 101 -11.48 6.60 2.60
N MET A 102 -12.32 6.52 3.63
CA MET A 102 -11.94 5.96 4.93
C MET A 102 -11.53 4.48 4.83
N GLU A 103 -12.23 3.68 4.03
CA GLU A 103 -11.88 2.29 3.75
C GLU A 103 -10.50 2.18 3.08
N ILE A 104 -10.21 3.02 2.08
CA ILE A 104 -8.92 3.02 1.38
C ILE A 104 -7.80 3.41 2.34
N MET A 105 -8.00 4.46 3.15
CA MET A 105 -7.00 4.89 4.14
C MET A 105 -6.74 3.81 5.20
N ARG A 106 -7.78 3.09 5.63
CA ARG A 106 -7.63 1.95 6.54
C ARG A 106 -6.82 0.84 5.90
N ALA A 107 -7.22 0.40 4.71
CA ALA A 107 -6.56 -0.67 3.98
C ALA A 107 -5.09 -0.35 3.70
N GLU A 108 -4.78 0.91 3.40
CA GLU A 108 -3.40 1.35 3.21
C GLU A 108 -2.60 1.37 4.53
N THR A 109 -3.22 1.75 5.64
CA THR A 109 -2.57 1.71 6.95
C THR A 109 -2.24 0.27 7.35
N ASP A 110 -3.21 -0.63 7.21
CA ASP A 110 -3.04 -2.06 7.48
C ASP A 110 -1.95 -2.67 6.57
N ASN A 111 -1.91 -2.29 5.29
CA ASN A 111 -0.90 -2.74 4.34
C ASN A 111 0.53 -2.27 4.71
N ILE A 112 0.69 -1.03 5.17
CA ILE A 112 2.01 -0.53 5.61
C ILE A 112 2.46 -1.24 6.89
N LEU A 113 1.54 -1.51 7.82
CA LEU A 113 1.85 -2.26 9.04
C LEU A 113 2.28 -3.70 8.72
N GLU A 114 1.61 -4.36 7.77
CA GLU A 114 2.03 -5.67 7.24
C GLU A 114 3.44 -5.60 6.63
N LEU A 115 3.73 -4.57 5.82
CA LEU A 115 5.06 -4.38 5.24
C LEU A 115 6.14 -4.16 6.31
N ILE A 116 5.86 -3.37 7.33
CA ILE A 116 6.78 -3.15 8.46
C ILE A 116 7.08 -4.47 9.17
N ASP A 117 6.05 -5.28 9.45
CA ASP A 117 6.21 -6.57 10.12
C ASP A 117 7.06 -7.53 9.28
N LEU A 118 6.80 -7.62 7.96
CA LEU A 118 7.59 -8.44 7.04
C LEU A 118 9.06 -8.02 7.01
N LEU A 119 9.35 -6.72 6.91
CA LEU A 119 10.72 -6.21 6.85
C LEU A 119 11.45 -6.36 8.19
N SER A 120 10.74 -6.21 9.32
CA SER A 120 11.35 -6.26 10.66
C SER A 120 11.55 -7.68 11.18
N SER A 121 10.69 -8.62 10.77
CA SER A 121 10.75 -10.02 11.21
C SER A 121 11.65 -10.90 10.35
N ALA A 122 12.09 -10.41 9.19
CA ALA A 122 12.95 -11.15 8.30
C ALA A 122 14.37 -11.30 8.88
N GLY A 123 14.88 -12.53 8.93
CA GLY A 123 16.27 -12.80 9.31
C GLY A 123 17.30 -12.43 8.23
N SER A 124 16.85 -11.92 7.08
CA SER A 124 17.67 -11.49 5.95
C SER A 124 16.98 -10.34 5.20
N PRO A 125 17.73 -9.51 4.46
CA PRO A 125 17.14 -8.42 3.69
C PRO A 125 16.15 -8.94 2.63
N LEU A 126 14.91 -8.44 2.68
CA LEU A 126 13.88 -8.71 1.66
C LEU A 126 13.89 -7.68 0.52
N LEU A 127 14.47 -6.50 0.78
CA LEU A 127 14.70 -5.43 -0.18
C LEU A 127 16.18 -5.04 -0.17
N LEU A 128 16.64 -4.48 -1.29
CA LEU A 128 17.97 -3.90 -1.38
C LEU A 128 17.98 -2.60 -0.57
N THR A 129 18.83 -2.57 0.45
CA THR A 129 19.06 -1.41 1.31
C THR A 129 20.54 -1.06 1.28
N ALA A 130 20.84 0.23 1.31
CA ALA A 130 22.20 0.72 1.45
C ALA A 130 22.73 0.46 2.86
N GLU A 131 24.06 0.32 3.00
CA GLU A 131 24.71 0.13 4.30
C GLU A 131 24.54 1.34 5.22
N ASP A 132 24.53 2.53 4.62
CA ASP A 132 24.30 3.81 5.30
C ASP A 132 23.55 4.78 4.38
N LYS A 133 23.19 5.95 4.92
CA LYS A 133 22.43 6.98 4.21
C LYS A 133 23.20 7.65 3.07
N GLU A 134 24.53 7.65 3.10
CA GLU A 134 25.35 8.29 2.06
C GLU A 134 25.38 7.46 0.78
N HIS A 135 25.09 6.16 0.89
CA HIS A 135 25.07 5.20 -0.21
C HIS A 135 23.65 4.87 -0.71
N GLU A 136 22.62 5.56 -0.21
CA GLU A 136 21.28 5.49 -0.80
C GLU A 136 21.31 6.03 -2.25
N ASP A 137 20.69 5.30 -3.18
CA ASP A 137 20.67 5.68 -4.59
C ASP A 137 19.31 5.41 -5.24
N THR A 138 19.22 5.54 -6.57
CA THR A 138 17.95 5.36 -7.30
C THR A 138 17.39 3.94 -7.28
N PHE A 139 18.20 2.93 -6.92
CA PHE A 139 17.83 1.52 -6.88
C PHE A 139 17.84 0.94 -5.45
N TRP A 140 18.57 1.54 -4.53
CA TRP A 140 18.76 1.05 -3.16
C TRP A 140 18.00 1.94 -2.19
N PHE A 141 17.18 1.34 -1.33
CA PHE A 141 16.51 2.07 -0.27
C PHE A 141 17.51 2.47 0.82
N GLY A 142 17.23 3.58 1.52
CA GLY A 142 17.97 3.93 2.73
C GLY A 142 17.88 2.84 3.81
N PRO A 143 18.88 2.76 4.71
CA PRO A 143 18.89 1.79 5.81
C PRO A 143 17.75 1.98 6.81
N ASP A 144 17.13 3.18 6.83
CA ASP A 144 16.05 3.56 7.74
C ASP A 144 14.64 3.40 7.13
N LEU A 145 14.49 2.51 6.14
CA LEU A 145 13.21 2.28 5.44
C LEU A 145 12.07 1.94 6.42
N VAL A 146 12.33 1.13 7.43
CA VAL A 146 11.30 0.74 8.42
C VAL A 146 10.87 1.96 9.23
N GLU A 147 11.80 2.79 9.69
CA GLU A 147 11.52 4.04 10.40
C GLU A 147 10.74 5.03 9.52
N GLN A 148 11.07 5.11 8.23
CA GLN A 148 10.33 5.93 7.27
C GLN A 148 8.88 5.45 7.07
N LEU A 149 8.65 4.12 7.00
CA LEU A 149 7.31 3.54 6.94
C LEU A 149 6.51 3.80 8.24
N GLN A 150 7.15 3.69 9.41
CA GLN A 150 6.53 4.04 10.69
C GLN A 150 6.15 5.53 10.76
N LEU A 151 7.02 6.40 10.25
CA LEU A 151 6.72 7.83 10.11
C LEU A 151 5.52 8.06 9.19
N LYS A 152 5.43 7.35 8.07
CA LYS A 152 4.26 7.40 7.16
C LYS A 152 2.97 7.01 7.90
N VAL A 153 2.96 5.92 8.67
CA VAL A 153 1.79 5.53 9.50
C VAL A 153 1.43 6.63 10.50
N LYS A 154 2.40 7.19 11.21
CA LYS A 154 2.17 8.29 12.15
C LYS A 154 1.52 9.50 11.48
N ILE A 155 2.00 9.89 10.29
CA ILE A 155 1.40 10.97 9.51
C ILE A 155 -0.03 10.61 9.10
N MET A 156 -0.27 9.41 8.57
CA MET A 156 -1.62 8.97 8.17
C MET A 156 -2.61 9.01 9.34
N MET A 157 -2.20 8.56 10.52
CA MET A 157 -3.03 8.61 11.73
C MET A 157 -3.32 10.03 12.20
N ASN A 158 -2.33 10.93 12.13
CA ASN A 158 -2.52 12.34 12.46
C ASN A 158 -3.50 13.04 11.51
N HIS A 159 -3.58 12.58 10.26
CA HIS A 159 -4.45 13.13 9.22
C HIS A 159 -5.70 12.29 8.96
N TRP A 160 -6.02 11.33 9.84
CA TRP A 160 -7.10 10.36 9.64
C TRP A 160 -8.46 11.00 9.35
N VAL A 161 -8.77 12.13 10.01
CA VAL A 161 -10.06 12.83 9.90
C VAL A 161 -10.07 13.93 8.82
N ASP A 162 -8.94 14.21 8.18
CA ASP A 162 -8.86 15.27 7.17
C ASP A 162 -9.87 15.13 6.01
N PRO A 163 -10.24 13.92 5.52
CA PRO A 163 -11.27 13.78 4.50
C PRO A 163 -12.64 14.38 4.88
N GLN A 164 -12.95 14.56 6.16
CA GLN A 164 -14.22 15.16 6.59
C GLN A 164 -14.40 16.57 6.02
N ARG A 165 -13.30 17.32 5.82
CA ARG A 165 -13.32 18.67 5.23
C ARG A 165 -13.88 18.69 3.80
N LEU A 166 -13.92 17.55 3.12
CA LEU A 166 -14.48 17.43 1.76
C LEU A 166 -15.99 17.14 1.77
N PHE A 167 -16.55 16.67 2.89
CA PHE A 167 -17.92 16.14 2.96
C PHE A 167 -18.80 16.77 4.05
N SER A 168 -18.26 17.72 4.82
CA SER A 168 -19.02 18.57 5.75
C SER A 168 -18.42 19.96 5.84
N LYS A 169 -19.28 20.99 5.82
CA LYS A 169 -18.98 22.37 6.24
C LYS A 169 -19.04 22.52 7.76
#